data_AF-A0A537JJF6-F1
#
_entry.id   AF-A0A537JJF6-F1
#
_cell.length_a   1.000
_cell.length_b   1.000
_cell.length_c   1.000
_cell.angle_alpha   90.00
_cell.angle_beta   90.00
_cell.angle_gamma   90.00
#
_symmetry.space_group_name_H-M   'P 1'
#
loop_
_entity.id
_entity.type
_entity.pdbx_description
1 polymer ?
#
loop_
_entity_poly.entity_id
_entity_poly.type
_entity_poly.pdbx_seq_one_letter_code
_entity_poly.pdbx_strand_id
1 'polypeptide(L)'
;MGGGRGVEIHRLSQVAPERLREILQRSRADVFNPEIASHVHGIVEDVRRRGDAAIVEHTQRHDGVALSPDRLRVDRQEVSRAYDAVDDGLRTALATSIERARRYNEWLRPPALQVEEMEPGLTAGVKFTAVEGVGVYIPSGKGAFPSTCITLVTPAVVAGVEEIAVVLPPRKDGSADPAVLVAADLLGVSQVFRCNGVAGIAGLAFGTATLPRVPL
;
A
#
# COMPACT_ATOMS: atom_id res chain seq x y z
N MET A 1 12.14 8.76 -35.34
CA MET A 1 13.55 8.36 -35.18
C MET A 1 13.82 8.11 -33.70
N GLY A 2 13.43 6.93 -33.19
CA GLY A 2 13.56 6.58 -31.78
C GLY A 2 14.89 5.87 -31.53
N GLY A 3 15.94 6.63 -31.28
CA GLY A 3 17.21 6.06 -30.79
C GLY A 3 17.01 5.55 -29.37
N GLY A 4 16.87 4.23 -29.21
CA GLY A 4 16.88 3.61 -27.90
C GLY A 4 18.23 3.91 -27.24
N ARG A 5 18.24 4.81 -26.26
CA ARG A 5 19.43 5.04 -25.44
C ARG A 5 19.68 3.76 -24.65
N GLY A 6 20.71 3.02 -25.04
CA GLY A 6 21.18 1.86 -24.31
C GLY A 6 21.56 2.23 -22.88
N VAL A 7 21.60 1.24 -21.99
CA VAL A 7 22.10 1.42 -20.63
C VAL A 7 23.56 1.89 -20.71
N GLU A 8 23.86 3.08 -20.19
CA GLU A 8 25.24 3.57 -20.12
C GLU A 8 25.98 2.90 -18.97
N ILE A 9 27.15 2.33 -19.27
CA ILE A 9 28.04 1.70 -18.27
C ILE A 9 29.23 2.62 -18.05
N HIS A 10 29.39 3.08 -16.80
CA HIS A 10 30.48 3.99 -16.40
C HIS A 10 31.43 3.28 -15.43
N ARG A 11 32.74 3.46 -15.59
CA ARG A 11 33.73 3.09 -14.57
C ARG A 11 33.92 4.27 -13.63
N LEU A 12 33.49 4.15 -12.37
CA LEU A 12 33.47 5.26 -11.41
C LEU A 12 34.81 6.01 -11.31
N SER A 13 35.94 5.29 -11.36
CA SER A 13 37.28 5.89 -11.30
C SER A 13 37.66 6.75 -12.53
N GLN A 14 36.86 6.72 -13.59
CA GLN A 14 37.05 7.45 -14.84
C GLN A 14 35.96 8.51 -15.08
N VAL A 15 35.04 8.69 -14.13
CA VAL A 15 33.95 9.67 -14.25
C VAL A 15 34.41 11.01 -13.66
N ALA A 16 34.32 12.07 -14.46
CA ALA A 16 34.58 13.42 -13.97
C ALA A 16 33.58 13.80 -12.85
N PRO A 17 34.00 14.58 -11.82
CA PRO A 17 33.12 14.95 -10.70
C PRO A 17 31.78 15.55 -11.13
N GLU A 18 31.75 16.34 -12.20
CA GLU A 18 30.56 16.98 -12.76
C GLU A 18 29.58 15.93 -13.30
N ARG A 19 30.08 14.98 -14.07
CA ARG A 19 29.28 13.87 -14.60
C ARG A 19 28.77 12.96 -13.48
N LEU A 20 29.58 12.75 -12.43
CA LEU A 20 29.12 11.98 -11.27
C LEU A 20 27.95 12.68 -10.57
N ARG A 21 27.99 14.00 -10.40
CA ARG A 21 26.86 14.77 -9.85
C ARG A 21 25.60 14.59 -10.69
N GLU A 22 25.71 14.60 -12.02
CA GLU A 22 24.57 14.34 -12.92
C GLU A 22 24.02 12.93 -12.77
N ILE A 23 24.88 11.90 -12.73
CA ILE A 23 24.46 10.50 -12.57
C ILE A 23 23.73 10.29 -11.24
N LEU A 24 24.16 10.99 -10.18
CA LEU A 24 23.54 10.92 -8.87
C LEU A 24 22.23 11.71 -8.78
N GLN A 25 21.90 12.57 -9.77
CA GLN A 25 20.60 13.23 -9.82
C GLN A 25 19.52 12.22 -10.21
N ARG A 26 18.61 11.93 -9.27
CA ARG A 26 17.38 11.20 -9.59
C ARG A 26 16.48 12.08 -10.45
N SER A 27 15.86 11.50 -11.48
CA SER A 27 14.79 12.18 -12.19
C SER A 27 13.66 12.51 -11.21
N ARG A 28 13.49 13.80 -10.94
CA ARG A 28 12.40 14.37 -10.13
C ARG A 28 11.45 15.23 -10.97
N ALA A 29 11.66 15.25 -12.30
CA ALA A 29 11.13 16.25 -13.21
C ALA A 29 9.60 16.42 -13.12
N ASP A 30 8.87 15.35 -12.79
CA ASP A 30 7.41 15.36 -12.81
C ASP A 30 6.75 15.39 -11.42
N VAL A 31 7.53 15.24 -10.33
CA VAL A 31 6.95 15.09 -8.97
C VAL A 31 6.33 16.40 -8.46
N PHE A 32 6.84 17.55 -8.90
CA PHE A 32 6.36 18.88 -8.50
C PHE A 32 5.67 19.64 -9.65
N ASN A 33 5.20 18.93 -10.67
CA ASN A 33 4.46 19.57 -11.76
C ASN A 33 3.14 20.17 -11.20
N PRO A 34 2.91 21.50 -11.32
CA PRO A 34 1.71 22.14 -10.80
C PRO A 34 0.40 21.60 -11.42
N GLU A 35 0.43 21.14 -12.66
CA GLU A 35 -0.73 20.55 -13.33
C GLU A 35 -1.11 19.20 -12.70
N ILE A 36 -0.11 18.37 -12.39
CA ILE A 36 -0.32 17.11 -11.66
C ILE A 36 -0.87 17.40 -10.27
N ALA A 37 -0.29 18.36 -9.55
CA ALA A 37 -0.78 18.73 -8.21
C ALA A 37 -2.24 19.21 -8.24
N SER A 38 -2.60 20.05 -9.21
CA SER A 38 -3.98 20.52 -9.41
C SER A 38 -4.93 19.37 -9.75
N HIS A 39 -4.51 18.44 -10.61
CA HIS A 39 -5.31 17.26 -10.94
C HIS A 39 -5.54 16.34 -9.74
N VAL A 40 -4.49 16.05 -8.97
CA VAL A 40 -4.56 15.27 -7.72
C VAL A 40 -5.53 15.94 -6.74
N HIS A 41 -5.39 17.25 -6.53
CA HIS A 41 -6.28 18.00 -5.65
C HIS A 41 -7.75 17.90 -6.07
N GLY A 42 -8.02 17.98 -7.38
CA GLY A 42 -9.37 17.78 -7.93
C GLY A 42 -9.97 16.42 -7.58
N ILE A 43 -9.19 15.33 -7.70
CA ILE A 43 -9.64 13.97 -7.33
C ILE A 43 -9.93 13.88 -5.83
N VAL A 44 -9.03 14.42 -4.99
CA VAL A 44 -9.17 14.40 -3.52
C VAL A 44 -10.45 15.10 -3.08
N GLU A 45 -10.72 16.31 -3.57
CA GLU A 45 -11.92 17.07 -3.22
C GLU A 45 -13.20 16.42 -3.75
N ASP A 46 -13.12 15.73 -4.89
CA ASP A 46 -14.26 15.05 -5.44
C ASP A 46 -14.66 13.81 -4.64
N VAL A 47 -13.68 13.01 -4.21
CA VAL A 47 -13.90 11.90 -3.26
C VAL A 47 -14.42 12.41 -1.93
N ARG A 48 -13.87 13.52 -1.41
CA ARG A 48 -14.36 14.13 -0.17
C ARG A 48 -15.85 14.50 -0.23
N ARG A 49 -16.31 14.99 -1.38
CA ARG A 49 -17.71 15.43 -1.57
C ARG A 49 -18.67 14.30 -1.92
N ARG A 50 -18.25 13.35 -2.75
CA ARG A 50 -19.14 12.33 -3.36
C ARG A 50 -18.88 10.90 -2.87
N GLY A 51 -17.80 10.66 -2.12
CA GLY A 51 -17.44 9.35 -1.59
C GLY A 51 -17.30 8.28 -2.69
N ASP A 52 -17.94 7.13 -2.48
CA ASP A 52 -17.84 5.96 -3.35
C ASP A 52 -18.17 6.25 -4.81
N ALA A 53 -19.11 7.17 -5.08
CA ALA A 53 -19.49 7.55 -6.43
C ALA A 53 -18.31 8.16 -7.22
N ALA A 54 -17.48 8.97 -6.57
CA ALA A 54 -16.28 9.50 -7.21
C ALA A 54 -15.20 8.41 -7.37
N ILE A 55 -15.06 7.50 -6.40
CA ILE A 55 -14.08 6.41 -6.47
C ILE A 55 -14.37 5.49 -7.67
N VAL A 56 -15.63 5.08 -7.89
CA VAL A 56 -15.98 4.24 -9.04
C VAL A 56 -15.80 4.96 -10.37
N GLU A 57 -16.11 6.26 -10.44
CA GLU A 57 -15.90 7.08 -11.64
C GLU A 57 -14.41 7.19 -11.98
N HIS A 58 -13.57 7.46 -10.97
CA HIS A 58 -12.13 7.52 -11.15
C HIS A 58 -11.52 6.15 -11.49
N THR A 59 -12.05 5.07 -10.94
CA THR A 59 -11.64 3.70 -11.30
C THR A 59 -11.97 3.41 -12.77
N GLN A 60 -13.17 3.78 -13.24
CA GLN A 60 -13.50 3.64 -14.65
C GLN A 60 -12.60 4.50 -15.56
N ARG A 61 -12.37 5.75 -15.17
CA ARG A 61 -11.56 6.70 -15.96
C ARG A 61 -10.08 6.29 -16.07
N HIS A 62 -9.49 5.83 -14.96
CA HIS A 62 -8.04 5.62 -14.86
C HIS A 62 -7.64 4.15 -15.03
N ASP A 63 -8.46 3.20 -14.58
CA ASP A 63 -8.18 1.76 -14.69
C ASP A 63 -8.91 1.10 -15.87
N GLY A 64 -9.93 1.77 -16.42
CA GLY A 64 -10.76 1.27 -17.52
C GLY A 64 -11.77 0.21 -17.08
N VAL A 65 -12.08 0.15 -15.78
CA VAL A 65 -12.94 -0.86 -15.17
C VAL A 65 -14.16 -0.20 -14.54
N ALA A 66 -15.34 -0.53 -15.04
CA ALA A 66 -16.59 -0.08 -14.45
C ALA A 66 -16.96 -0.98 -13.26
N LEU A 67 -17.04 -0.38 -12.07
CA LEU A 67 -17.52 -1.04 -10.84
C LEU A 67 -18.74 -0.28 -10.31
N SER A 68 -19.65 -1.00 -9.67
CA SER A 68 -20.67 -0.39 -8.82
C SER A 68 -20.12 -0.18 -7.40
N PRO A 69 -20.66 0.76 -6.60
CA PRO A 69 -20.19 1.01 -5.24
C PRO A 69 -20.16 -0.25 -4.34
N ASP A 70 -21.14 -1.14 -4.46
CA ASP A 70 -21.19 -2.42 -3.74
C ASP A 70 -20.06 -3.39 -4.13
N ARG A 71 -19.42 -3.17 -5.28
CA ARG A 71 -18.25 -3.92 -5.77
C ARG A 71 -16.93 -3.24 -5.40
N LEU A 72 -16.91 -2.19 -4.59
CA LEU A 72 -15.65 -1.64 -4.06
C LEU A 72 -15.04 -2.60 -3.05
N ARG A 73 -15.82 -3.08 -2.06
CA ARG A 73 -15.31 -4.04 -1.05
C ARG A 73 -15.18 -5.44 -1.66
N VAL A 74 -14.06 -6.10 -1.40
CA VAL A 74 -13.87 -7.51 -1.74
C VAL A 74 -14.66 -8.36 -0.75
N ASP A 75 -15.54 -9.21 -1.27
CA ASP A 75 -16.33 -10.13 -0.45
C ASP A 75 -15.54 -11.41 -0.10
N ARG A 76 -16.06 -12.16 0.87
CA ARG A 76 -15.38 -13.36 1.34
C ARG A 76 -15.39 -14.51 0.32
N GLN A 77 -16.36 -14.54 -0.59
CA GLN A 77 -16.44 -15.55 -1.64
C GLN A 77 -15.35 -15.33 -2.70
N GLU A 78 -14.98 -14.09 -3.00
CA GLU A 78 -13.86 -13.77 -3.88
C GLU A 78 -12.53 -14.16 -3.24
N VAL A 79 -12.34 -13.94 -1.93
CA VAL A 79 -11.14 -14.45 -1.25
C VAL A 79 -11.09 -15.98 -1.26
N SER A 80 -12.22 -16.66 -1.06
CA SER A 80 -12.27 -18.13 -1.18
C SER A 80 -11.86 -18.60 -2.57
N ARG A 81 -12.40 -17.98 -3.63
CA ARG A 81 -12.03 -18.28 -5.02
C ARG A 81 -10.57 -17.95 -5.33
N ALA A 82 -9.98 -16.98 -4.63
CA ALA A 82 -8.57 -16.65 -4.79
C ALA A 82 -7.66 -17.81 -4.35
N TYR A 83 -8.04 -18.57 -3.31
CA TYR A 83 -7.29 -19.76 -2.93
C TYR A 83 -7.31 -20.84 -4.00
N ASP A 84 -8.38 -20.95 -4.79
CA ASP A 84 -8.48 -21.91 -5.90
C ASP A 84 -7.68 -21.45 -7.13
N ALA A 85 -7.46 -20.14 -7.27
CA ALA A 85 -6.73 -19.52 -8.38
C ALA A 85 -5.22 -19.41 -8.15
N VAL A 86 -4.73 -19.69 -6.93
CA VAL A 86 -3.32 -19.63 -6.55
C VAL A 86 -2.81 -21.04 -6.31
N ASP A 87 -1.75 -21.44 -7.02
CA ASP A 87 -1.16 -22.78 -6.88
C ASP A 87 -0.52 -23.00 -5.49
N ASP A 88 -0.41 -24.27 -5.10
CA ASP A 88 0.15 -24.67 -3.80
C ASP A 88 1.57 -24.16 -3.54
N GLY A 89 2.39 -24.10 -4.59
CA GLY A 89 3.75 -23.60 -4.50
C GLY A 89 3.76 -22.11 -4.13
N LEU A 90 2.94 -21.31 -4.81
CA LEU A 90 2.78 -19.90 -4.51
C LEU A 90 2.17 -19.68 -3.12
N ARG A 91 1.13 -20.45 -2.73
CA ARG A 91 0.55 -20.38 -1.38
C ARG A 91 1.60 -20.63 -0.29
N THR A 92 2.41 -21.67 -0.47
CA THR A 92 3.50 -22.02 0.45
C THR A 92 4.56 -20.92 0.51
N ALA A 93 4.91 -20.33 -0.63
CA ALA A 93 5.87 -19.22 -0.70
C ALA A 93 5.35 -17.96 0.02
N LEU A 94 4.06 -17.63 -0.13
CA LEU A 94 3.43 -16.52 0.57
C LEU A 94 3.45 -16.74 2.09
N ALA A 95 3.03 -17.92 2.56
CA ALA A 95 3.06 -18.26 3.98
C ALA A 95 4.49 -18.19 4.57
N THR A 96 5.47 -18.73 3.86
CA THR A 96 6.88 -18.69 4.28
C THR A 96 7.40 -17.24 4.34
N SER A 97 7.03 -16.40 3.37
CA SER A 97 7.42 -15.00 3.33
C SER A 97 6.80 -14.22 4.51
N ILE A 98 5.52 -14.46 4.81
CA ILE A 98 4.82 -13.89 5.95
C ILE A 98 5.48 -14.30 7.27
N GLU A 99 5.80 -15.58 7.46
CA GLU A 99 6.47 -16.05 8.68
C GLU A 99 7.81 -15.33 8.91
N ARG A 100 8.62 -15.23 7.85
CA ARG A 100 9.92 -14.53 7.91
C ARG A 100 9.77 -13.04 8.20
N ALA A 101 8.82 -12.39 7.53
CA ALA A 101 8.53 -10.99 7.75
C ALA A 101 8.04 -10.74 9.19
N ARG A 102 7.16 -11.61 9.71
CA ARG A 102 6.67 -11.53 11.10
C ARG A 102 7.82 -11.64 12.09
N ARG A 103 8.66 -12.68 11.96
CA ARG A 103 9.83 -12.87 12.84
C ARG A 103 10.73 -11.64 12.87
N TYR A 104 11.00 -11.02 11.72
CA TYR A 104 11.83 -9.82 11.66
C TYR A 104 11.15 -8.61 12.31
N ASN A 105 9.87 -8.38 12.04
CA ASN A 105 9.12 -7.27 12.63
C ASN A 105 8.91 -7.44 14.15
N GLU A 106 8.73 -8.67 14.64
CA GLU A 106 8.68 -8.99 16.07
C GLU A 106 10.00 -8.69 16.76
N TRP A 107 11.12 -9.00 16.10
CA TRP A 107 12.46 -8.65 16.60
C TRP A 107 12.70 -7.13 16.64
N LEU A 108 12.13 -6.36 15.71
CA LEU A 108 12.20 -4.90 15.71
C LEU A 108 11.27 -4.24 16.75
N ARG A 109 10.30 -4.97 17.30
CA ARG A 109 9.26 -4.39 18.16
C ARG A 109 9.86 -3.90 19.48
N PRO A 110 9.67 -2.62 19.85
CA PRO A 110 10.12 -2.11 21.14
C PRO A 110 9.30 -2.73 22.29
N PRO A 111 9.78 -2.64 23.55
CA PRO A 111 8.97 -3.01 24.71
C PRO A 111 7.69 -2.17 24.77
N ALA A 112 6.59 -2.73 25.30
CA ALA A 112 5.34 -1.99 25.42
C ALA A 112 5.46 -0.75 26.33
N LEU A 113 6.32 -0.84 27.35
CA LEU A 113 6.60 0.23 28.29
C LEU A 113 8.10 0.19 28.65
N GLN A 114 8.75 1.33 28.55
CA GLN A 114 10.11 1.56 29.03
C GLN A 114 10.03 2.65 30.09
N VAL A 115 10.43 2.37 31.32
CA VAL A 115 10.40 3.31 32.45
C VAL A 115 11.72 3.28 33.18
N GLU A 116 12.12 4.44 33.70
CA GLU A 116 13.36 4.62 34.42
C GLU A 116 13.16 5.68 35.52
N GLU A 117 13.79 5.47 36.68
CA GLU A 117 13.77 6.44 37.78
C GLU A 117 14.81 7.53 37.49
N MET A 118 14.34 8.75 37.27
CA MET A 118 15.19 9.90 36.93
C MET A 118 15.88 10.45 38.18
N GLU A 119 15.13 10.51 39.28
CA GLU A 119 15.55 10.95 40.60
C GLU A 119 14.73 10.18 41.65
N PRO A 120 15.17 10.07 42.93
CA PRO A 120 14.43 9.36 43.97
C PRO A 120 12.96 9.78 44.05
N GLY A 121 12.05 8.86 43.69
CA GLY A 121 10.61 9.08 43.67
C GLY A 121 10.03 9.69 42.38
N LEU A 122 10.86 9.94 41.36
CA LEU A 122 10.45 10.44 40.04
C LEU A 122 10.76 9.39 38.96
N THR A 123 9.70 8.80 38.38
CA THR A 123 9.82 7.86 37.25
C THR A 123 9.32 8.51 35.97
N ALA A 124 10.07 8.37 34.89
CA ALA A 124 9.68 8.79 33.54
C ALA A 124 9.85 7.63 32.55
N GLY A 125 9.18 7.70 31.40
CA GLY A 125 9.23 6.61 30.44
C GLY A 125 8.46 6.85 29.15
N VAL A 126 8.53 5.86 28.27
CA VAL A 126 7.85 5.83 26.96
C VAL A 126 6.95 4.60 26.89
N LYS A 127 5.69 4.81 26.52
CA LYS A 127 4.74 3.75 26.20
C LYS A 127 4.59 3.66 24.69
N PHE A 128 4.77 2.47 24.13
CA PHE A 128 4.58 2.20 22.71
C PHE A 128 3.22 1.53 22.51
N THR A 129 2.35 2.15 21.71
CA THR A 129 1.02 1.62 21.35
C THR A 129 0.82 1.67 19.85
N ALA A 130 0.03 0.73 19.32
CA ALA A 130 -0.37 0.77 17.93
C ALA A 130 -1.19 2.03 17.62
N VAL A 131 -1.15 2.46 16.35
CA VAL A 131 -2.16 3.38 15.83
C VAL A 131 -3.49 2.65 15.71
N GLU A 132 -4.60 3.40 15.79
CA GLU A 132 -5.95 2.83 15.77
C GLU A 132 -6.26 2.13 14.43
N GLY A 133 -5.77 2.70 13.33
CA GLY A 133 -5.93 2.10 12.00
C GLY A 133 -4.88 2.52 10.99
N VAL A 134 -4.71 1.72 9.95
CA VAL A 134 -3.81 2.00 8.82
C VAL A 134 -4.45 1.70 7.47
N GLY A 135 -4.16 2.56 6.51
CA GLY A 135 -4.45 2.42 5.10
C GLY A 135 -3.24 1.93 4.34
N VAL A 136 -3.37 0.82 3.62
CA VAL A 136 -2.29 0.22 2.85
C VAL A 136 -2.66 0.21 1.37
N TYR A 137 -1.92 0.98 0.57
CA TYR A 137 -2.05 0.94 -0.88
C TYR A 137 -1.08 -0.06 -1.49
N ILE A 138 -1.65 -1.05 -2.18
CA ILE A 138 -0.89 -2.05 -2.93
C ILE A 138 -0.99 -1.65 -4.41
N PRO A 139 0.12 -1.18 -5.02
CA PRO A 139 0.09 -0.82 -6.43
C PRO A 139 -0.20 -2.04 -7.28
N SER A 140 -0.69 -1.81 -8.48
CA SER A 140 -0.65 -2.79 -9.57
C SER A 140 -0.11 -2.09 -10.81
N GLY A 141 0.67 -2.81 -11.61
CA GLY A 141 1.32 -2.28 -12.79
C GLY A 141 1.14 -3.26 -13.93
N LYS A 142 2.26 -3.80 -14.44
CA LYS A 142 2.24 -4.94 -15.38
C LYS A 142 1.99 -6.30 -14.70
N GLY A 143 1.74 -6.32 -13.39
CA GLY A 143 1.57 -7.54 -12.61
C GLY A 143 1.08 -7.27 -11.19
N ALA A 144 1.03 -8.35 -10.41
CA ALA A 144 0.61 -8.37 -9.02
C ALA A 144 1.79 -8.20 -8.04
N PHE A 145 1.53 -7.60 -6.88
CA PHE A 145 2.55 -7.33 -5.86
C PHE A 145 2.16 -7.85 -4.46
N PRO A 146 1.94 -9.17 -4.30
CA PRO A 146 1.64 -9.75 -2.98
C PRO A 146 2.80 -9.55 -1.99
N SER A 147 4.05 -9.44 -2.45
CA SER A 147 5.20 -9.12 -1.60
C SER A 147 5.10 -7.72 -0.97
N THR A 148 4.56 -6.73 -1.68
CA THR A 148 4.29 -5.39 -1.12
C THR A 148 3.22 -5.46 -0.05
N CYS A 149 2.17 -6.27 -0.26
CA CYS A 149 1.16 -6.52 0.77
C CYS A 149 1.80 -7.08 2.04
N ILE A 150 2.61 -8.13 1.92
CA ILE A 150 3.34 -8.72 3.06
C ILE A 150 4.21 -7.68 3.75
N THR A 151 4.98 -6.91 2.98
CA THR A 151 5.93 -5.93 3.53
C THR A 151 5.25 -4.82 4.31
N LEU A 152 4.12 -4.29 3.81
CA LEU A 152 3.44 -3.15 4.42
C LEU A 152 2.46 -3.56 5.53
N VAL A 153 1.77 -4.69 5.38
CA VAL A 153 0.74 -5.14 6.33
C VAL A 153 1.37 -5.81 7.56
N THR A 154 2.45 -6.59 7.39
CA THR A 154 3.08 -7.31 8.51
C THR A 154 3.45 -6.42 9.71
N PRO A 155 4.12 -5.26 9.56
CA PRO A 155 4.42 -4.40 10.70
C PRO A 155 3.17 -3.90 11.43
N ALA A 156 2.08 -3.59 10.71
CA ALA A 156 0.83 -3.17 11.33
C ALA A 156 0.20 -4.30 12.16
N VAL A 157 0.21 -5.53 11.64
CA VAL A 157 -0.27 -6.70 12.38
C VAL A 157 0.59 -6.98 13.61
N VAL A 158 1.93 -6.91 13.50
CA VAL A 158 2.85 -7.13 14.63
C VAL A 158 2.73 -6.01 15.68
N ALA A 159 2.48 -4.77 15.25
CA ALA A 159 2.21 -3.66 16.17
C ALA A 159 0.91 -3.87 16.95
N GLY A 160 -0.06 -4.60 16.38
CA GLY A 160 -1.39 -4.82 16.96
C GLY A 160 -2.40 -3.77 16.52
N VAL A 161 -2.28 -3.24 15.31
CA VAL A 161 -3.28 -2.33 14.72
C VAL A 161 -4.60 -3.09 14.52
N GLU A 162 -5.70 -2.51 14.97
CA GLU A 162 -7.03 -3.15 14.91
C GLU A 162 -7.69 -2.98 13.54
N GLU A 163 -7.60 -1.78 12.95
CA GLU A 163 -8.17 -1.50 11.63
C GLU A 163 -7.09 -1.46 10.54
N ILE A 164 -7.05 -2.46 9.67
CA ILE A 164 -6.12 -2.50 8.53
C ILE A 164 -6.93 -2.54 7.25
N ALA A 165 -6.94 -1.44 6.51
CA ALA A 165 -7.66 -1.31 5.24
C ALA A 165 -6.69 -1.34 4.06
N VAL A 166 -6.85 -2.33 3.18
CA VAL A 166 -6.02 -2.48 1.97
C VAL A 166 -6.80 -1.97 0.77
N VAL A 167 -6.19 -1.10 -0.02
CA VAL A 167 -6.68 -0.68 -1.34
C VAL A 167 -5.76 -1.22 -2.43
N LEU A 168 -6.35 -1.75 -3.48
CA LEU A 168 -5.63 -2.20 -4.67
C LEU A 168 -6.44 -1.94 -5.95
N PRO A 169 -5.77 -1.72 -7.10
CA PRO A 169 -6.48 -1.53 -8.36
C PRO A 169 -7.21 -2.82 -8.76
N PRO A 170 -8.41 -2.73 -9.35
CA PRO A 170 -9.05 -3.91 -9.92
C PRO A 170 -8.30 -4.42 -11.15
N ARG A 171 -8.35 -5.72 -11.38
CA ARG A 171 -7.95 -6.36 -12.63
C ARG A 171 -8.92 -5.96 -13.75
N LYS A 172 -8.56 -6.24 -15.00
CA LYS A 172 -9.38 -5.90 -16.18
C LYS A 172 -10.77 -6.56 -16.19
N ASP A 173 -10.94 -7.67 -15.48
CA ASP A 173 -12.22 -8.34 -15.28
C ASP A 173 -13.02 -7.80 -14.06
N GLY A 174 -12.49 -6.80 -13.36
CA GLY A 174 -13.10 -6.22 -12.16
C GLY A 174 -12.83 -6.99 -10.87
N SER A 175 -12.07 -8.08 -10.91
CA SER A 175 -11.66 -8.82 -9.70
C SER A 175 -10.44 -8.18 -9.02
N ALA A 176 -10.24 -8.47 -7.74
CA ALA A 176 -8.96 -8.21 -7.08
C ALA A 176 -7.92 -9.29 -7.43
N ASP A 177 -6.63 -8.97 -7.30
CA ASP A 177 -5.58 -9.95 -7.59
C ASP A 177 -5.58 -11.12 -6.59
N PRO A 178 -5.69 -12.39 -7.05
CA PRO A 178 -5.78 -13.54 -6.16
C PRO A 178 -4.60 -13.70 -5.20
N ALA A 179 -3.37 -13.43 -5.64
CA ALA A 179 -2.19 -13.60 -4.80
C ALA A 179 -2.15 -12.53 -3.70
N VAL A 180 -2.59 -11.29 -4.00
CA VAL A 180 -2.74 -10.23 -2.99
C VAL A 180 -3.85 -10.58 -1.99
N LEU A 181 -4.98 -11.12 -2.45
CA LEU A 181 -6.07 -11.54 -1.57
C LEU A 181 -5.66 -12.65 -0.61
N VAL A 182 -4.95 -13.67 -1.11
CA VAL A 182 -4.41 -14.75 -0.26
C VAL A 182 -3.39 -14.20 0.74
N ALA A 183 -2.49 -13.30 0.32
CA ALA A 183 -1.52 -12.69 1.23
C ALA A 183 -2.19 -11.85 2.33
N ALA A 184 -3.18 -11.02 1.98
CA ALA A 184 -3.95 -10.24 2.95
C ALA A 184 -4.69 -11.15 3.94
N ASP A 185 -5.30 -12.24 3.44
CA ASP A 185 -6.02 -13.19 4.29
C ASP A 185 -5.12 -13.94 5.27
N LEU A 186 -3.96 -14.43 4.81
CA LEU A 186 -2.95 -15.07 5.67
C LEU A 186 -2.40 -14.12 6.75
N LEU A 187 -2.51 -12.80 6.53
CA LEU A 187 -2.16 -11.77 7.51
C LEU A 187 -3.32 -11.41 8.45
N GLY A 188 -4.52 -11.93 8.22
CA GLY A 188 -5.72 -11.65 9.00
C GLY A 188 -6.47 -10.39 8.56
N VAL A 189 -6.16 -9.84 7.38
CA VAL A 189 -6.78 -8.61 6.88
C VAL A 189 -8.01 -8.92 6.03
N SER A 190 -9.17 -8.41 6.46
CA SER A 190 -10.46 -8.63 5.80
C SER A 190 -11.02 -7.40 5.09
N GLN A 191 -10.48 -6.21 5.35
CA GLN A 191 -10.90 -4.96 4.71
C GLN A 191 -10.04 -4.72 3.47
N VAL A 192 -10.48 -5.25 2.33
CA VAL A 192 -9.81 -5.10 1.04
C VAL A 192 -10.75 -4.42 0.05
N PHE A 193 -10.27 -3.38 -0.65
CA PHE A 193 -11.09 -2.55 -1.53
C PHE A 193 -10.45 -2.36 -2.92
N ARG A 194 -11.29 -2.39 -3.96
CA ARG A 194 -10.93 -2.22 -5.36
C ARG A 194 -10.96 -0.74 -5.74
N CYS A 195 -9.81 -0.09 -5.67
CA CYS A 195 -9.63 1.28 -6.14
C CYS A 195 -8.13 1.58 -6.26
N ASN A 196 -7.79 2.58 -7.08
CA ASN A 196 -6.41 2.92 -7.40
C ASN A 196 -6.07 4.35 -6.98
N GLY A 197 -4.78 4.56 -6.73
CA GLY A 197 -4.12 5.86 -6.66
C GLY A 197 -4.83 6.86 -5.74
N VAL A 198 -4.92 8.09 -6.22
CA VAL A 198 -5.40 9.24 -5.45
C VAL A 198 -6.80 9.02 -4.89
N ALA A 199 -7.71 8.40 -5.66
CA ALA A 199 -9.09 8.20 -5.24
C ALA A 199 -9.18 7.20 -4.07
N GLY A 200 -8.41 6.11 -4.11
CA GLY A 200 -8.33 5.15 -3.01
C GLY A 200 -7.71 5.74 -1.74
N ILE A 201 -6.61 6.50 -1.89
CA ILE A 201 -5.97 7.20 -0.78
C ILE A 201 -6.91 8.22 -0.14
N ALA A 202 -7.62 9.03 -0.95
CA ALA A 202 -8.60 9.99 -0.45
C ALA A 202 -9.77 9.28 0.26
N GLY A 203 -10.21 8.13 -0.27
CA GLY A 203 -11.27 7.32 0.34
C GLY A 203 -10.90 6.83 1.74
N LEU A 204 -9.66 6.38 1.93
CA LEU A 204 -9.14 5.97 3.25
C LEU A 204 -8.89 7.17 4.19
N ALA A 205 -8.46 8.31 3.65
CA ALA A 205 -8.17 9.51 4.46
C ALA A 205 -9.43 10.19 5.01
N PHE A 206 -10.51 10.24 4.22
CA PHE A 206 -11.76 10.87 4.62
C PHE A 206 -12.81 9.88 5.13
N GLY A 207 -12.71 8.61 4.76
CA GLY A 207 -13.79 7.64 4.89
C GLY A 207 -14.89 7.88 3.85
N THR A 208 -15.60 6.82 3.49
CA THR A 208 -16.78 6.86 2.63
C THR A 208 -17.88 5.95 3.20
N ALA A 209 -18.96 5.73 2.46
CA ALA A 209 -19.96 4.75 2.86
C ALA A 209 -19.41 3.31 2.88
N THR A 210 -18.39 3.02 2.06
CA THR A 210 -17.78 1.68 1.95
C THR A 210 -16.38 1.60 2.57
N LEU A 211 -15.52 2.59 2.36
CA LEU A 211 -14.13 2.60 2.86
C LEU A 211 -14.09 3.22 4.25
N PRO A 212 -13.39 2.59 5.23
CA PRO A 212 -13.21 3.17 6.54
C PRO A 212 -12.29 4.39 6.46
N ARG A 213 -12.44 5.30 7.43
CA ARG A 213 -11.45 6.34 7.65
C ARG A 213 -10.34 5.80 8.53
N VAL A 214 -9.10 5.84 8.04
CA VAL A 214 -7.92 5.40 8.78
C VAL A 214 -7.00 6.59 9.09
N PRO A 215 -6.41 6.66 10.29
CA PRO A 215 -5.59 7.81 10.70
C PRO A 215 -4.17 7.83 10.10
N LEU A 216 -3.69 6.69 9.56
CA LEU A 216 -2.35 6.55 8.97
C LEU A 216 -2.41 5.90 7.59
#